data_AF-A0A530BLC1-F1
#
_entry.id   AF-A0A530BLC1-F1
#
_cell.length_a   1.000
_cell.length_b   1.000
_cell.length_c   1.000
_cell.angle_alpha   90.00
_cell.angle_beta   90.00
_cell.angle_gamma   90.00
#
_symmetry.space_group_name_H-M   'P 1'
#
loop_
_entity.id
_entity.type
_entity.pdbx_description
1 polymer ?
#
loop_
_entity_poly.entity_id
_entity_poly.type
_entity_poly.pdbx_seq_one_letter_code
_entity_poly.pdbx_strand_id
1 'polypeptide(L)'
;MRVFDAAAVHAALPWPFLIEALRKAHLGSMPASDVVVQSDPAGGEAQFITLPGWAPGGPIAVKMVGVFPQNAALRPPQPAVQ
;
A
#
# COMPACT_ATOMS: atom_id res chain seq x y z
N MET A 1 2.61 -20.23 -4.07
CA MET A 1 2.86 -18.85 -3.58
C MET A 1 3.92 -18.22 -4.47
N ARG A 2 3.72 -16.98 -4.94
CA ARG A 2 4.74 -16.21 -5.69
C ARG A 2 5.11 -14.99 -4.84
N VAL A 3 6.40 -14.68 -4.77
CA VAL A 3 6.93 -13.53 -4.01
C VAL A 3 7.60 -12.60 -5.00
N PHE A 4 7.31 -11.31 -4.90
CA PHE A 4 7.93 -10.25 -5.70
C PHE A 4 8.60 -9.27 -4.75
N ASP A 5 9.90 -9.03 -4.94
CA ASP A 5 10.62 -7.98 -4.23
C ASP A 5 10.39 -6.60 -4.90
N ALA A 6 10.97 -5.55 -4.33
CA ALA A 6 10.82 -4.19 -4.84
C ALA A 6 11.31 -4.04 -6.29
N ALA A 7 12.41 -4.70 -6.67
CA ALA A 7 12.97 -4.62 -8.02
C ALA A 7 12.05 -5.31 -9.03
N ALA A 8 11.52 -6.48 -8.69
CA ALA A 8 10.56 -7.21 -9.51
C ALA A 8 9.25 -6.44 -9.68
N VAL A 9 8.74 -5.79 -8.62
CA VAL A 9 7.54 -4.93 -8.71
C VAL A 9 7.82 -3.73 -9.63
N HIS A 10 8.97 -3.07 -9.49
CA HIS A 10 9.33 -1.93 -10.32
C HIS A 10 9.45 -2.30 -11.80
N ALA A 11 10.05 -3.45 -12.10
CA ALA A 11 10.16 -3.97 -13.47
C ALA A 11 8.79 -4.37 -14.06
N ALA A 12 7.86 -4.88 -13.23
CA ALA A 12 6.55 -5.35 -13.67
C ALA A 12 5.53 -4.22 -13.85
N LEU A 13 5.74 -3.04 -13.28
CA LEU A 13 4.79 -1.93 -13.27
C LEU A 13 5.36 -0.66 -13.93
N PRO A 14 5.61 -0.68 -15.25
CA PRO A 14 6.03 0.52 -15.96
C PRO A 14 4.95 1.61 -15.84
N TRP A 15 5.40 2.85 -15.66
CA TRP A 15 4.52 3.97 -15.31
C TRP A 15 3.28 4.15 -16.22
N PRO A 16 3.41 4.11 -17.57
CA PRO A 16 2.24 4.27 -18.43
C PRO A 16 1.19 3.16 -18.24
N PHE A 17 1.63 1.92 -18.02
CA PHE A 17 0.75 0.79 -17.76
C PHE A 17 0.02 0.96 -16.43
N LEU A 18 0.73 1.34 -15.37
CA LEU A 18 0.15 1.55 -14.04
C LEU A 18 -0.96 2.60 -14.09
N ILE A 19 -0.71 3.75 -14.72
CA ILE A 19 -1.69 4.84 -14.84
C ILE A 19 -2.95 4.39 -15.57
N GLU A 20 -2.80 3.67 -16.68
CA GLU A 20 -3.96 3.19 -17.44
C GLU A 20 -4.77 2.14 -16.66
N ALA A 21 -4.09 1.23 -15.95
CA ALA A 21 -4.74 0.26 -15.08
C ALA A 21 -5.53 0.93 -13.95
N LEU A 22 -4.94 1.95 -13.29
CA LEU A 22 -5.61 2.72 -12.24
C LEU A 22 -6.81 3.48 -12.78
N ARG A 23 -6.69 4.13 -13.95
CA ARG A 23 -7.80 4.83 -14.61
C ARG A 23 -8.98 3.91 -14.85
N LYS A 24 -8.73 2.71 -15.40
CA LYS A 24 -9.76 1.70 -15.62
C LYS A 24 -10.41 1.24 -14.31
N ALA A 25 -9.62 1.03 -13.26
CA ALA A 25 -10.13 0.60 -11.96
C ALA A 25 -11.06 1.66 -11.33
N HIS A 26 -10.72 2.95 -11.42
CA HIS A 26 -11.54 4.04 -10.87
C HIS A 26 -12.87 4.27 -11.62
N LEU A 27 -12.98 3.81 -12.88
CA LEU A 27 -14.25 3.85 -13.63
C LEU A 27 -15.20 2.69 -13.25
N GLY A 28 -14.68 1.66 -12.58
CA GLY A 28 -15.48 0.53 -12.11
C GLY A 28 -16.19 0.82 -10.79
N SER A 29 -16.96 -0.16 -10.31
CA SER A 29 -17.53 -0.12 -8.96
C SER A 29 -16.42 -0.18 -7.91
N MET A 30 -16.58 0.58 -6.83
CA MET A 30 -15.68 0.51 -5.69
C MET A 30 -15.67 -0.92 -5.10
N PRO A 31 -14.49 -1.50 -4.80
CA PRO A 31 -14.40 -2.76 -4.06
C PRO A 31 -15.05 -2.66 -2.67
N ALA A 32 -15.48 -3.79 -2.11
CA ALA A 32 -15.71 -3.85 -0.68
C ALA A 32 -14.35 -3.71 0.02
N SER A 33 -14.22 -2.81 1.00
CA SER A 33 -12.95 -2.51 1.65
C SER A 33 -13.16 -2.07 3.09
N ASP A 34 -12.18 -2.40 3.94
CA ASP A 34 -12.07 -1.84 5.29
C ASP A 34 -10.73 -1.11 5.45
N VAL A 35 -10.62 -0.34 6.54
CA VAL A 35 -9.37 0.29 6.95
C VAL A 35 -9.19 -0.01 8.43
N VAL A 36 -8.15 -0.76 8.77
CA VAL A 36 -7.77 -1.03 10.17
C VAL A 36 -6.52 -0.21 10.46
N VAL A 37 -6.66 0.78 11.34
CA VAL A 37 -5.54 1.62 11.80
C VAL A 37 -5.20 1.24 13.23
N GLN A 38 -3.93 0.94 13.47
CA GLN A 38 -3.38 0.68 14.78
C GLN A 38 -2.34 1.75 15.09
N SER A 39 -2.56 2.51 16.16
CA SER A 39 -1.54 3.42 16.70
C SER A 39 -0.42 2.64 17.38
N ASP A 40 0.75 3.24 17.47
CA ASP A 40 1.86 2.72 18.26
C ASP A 40 1.41 2.42 19.70
N PRO A 41 1.48 1.16 20.18
CA PRO A 41 1.11 0.81 21.55
C PRO A 41 2.00 1.49 22.61
N ALA A 42 3.17 2.01 22.23
CA ALA A 42 4.03 2.79 23.11
C ALA A 42 3.69 4.29 23.15
N GLY A 43 2.66 4.73 22.41
CA GLY A 43 2.22 6.13 22.36
C GLY A 43 3.02 7.03 21.41
N GLY A 44 3.84 6.46 20.52
CA GLY A 44 4.52 7.19 19.45
C GLY A 44 3.57 7.59 18.31
N GLU A 45 4.11 8.33 17.33
CA GLU A 45 3.33 8.79 16.16
C GLU A 45 3.27 7.73 15.03
N ALA A 46 3.86 6.55 15.25
CA ALA A 46 3.84 5.49 14.26
C ALA A 46 2.44 4.86 14.14
N GLN A 47 2.11 4.40 12.94
CA GLN A 47 0.85 3.70 12.67
C GLN A 47 1.12 2.45 11.84
N PHE A 48 0.33 1.40 12.09
CA PHE A 48 0.23 0.25 11.21
C PHE A 48 -1.17 0.21 10.60
N ILE A 49 -1.26 0.20 9.27
CA ILE A 49 -2.51 0.27 8.53
C ILE A 49 -2.67 -1.01 7.70
N THR A 50 -3.79 -1.70 7.89
CA THR A 50 -4.21 -2.84 7.07
C THR A 50 -5.40 -2.43 6.21
N LEU A 51 -5.26 -2.61 4.90
CA LEU A 51 -6.23 -2.24 3.87
C LEU A 51 -6.66 -3.50 3.10
N PRO A 52 -7.63 -4.28 3.60
CA PRO A 52 -8.26 -5.34 2.83
C PRO A 52 -9.20 -4.76 1.77
N GLY A 53 -9.21 -5.38 0.59
CA GLY A 53 -10.09 -5.04 -0.50
C GLY A 53 -10.53 -6.26 -1.29
N TRP A 54 -11.81 -6.29 -1.67
CA TRP A 54 -12.41 -7.34 -2.48
C TRP A 54 -13.22 -6.72 -3.62
N ALA A 55 -12.71 -6.85 -4.84
CA ALA A 55 -13.42 -6.44 -6.05
C ALA A 55 -14.43 -7.52 -6.50
N PRO A 56 -15.70 -7.18 -6.79
CA PRO A 56 -16.67 -8.12 -7.34
C PRO A 56 -16.17 -8.75 -8.65
N GLY A 57 -16.09 -10.10 -8.69
CA GLY A 57 -15.52 -10.82 -9.84
C GLY A 57 -14.04 -10.53 -10.11
N GLY A 58 -13.34 -9.90 -9.17
CA GLY A 58 -11.97 -9.44 -9.30
C GLY A 58 -11.07 -9.93 -8.16
N PRO A 59 -9.91 -9.28 -7.97
CA PRO A 59 -8.94 -9.70 -6.96
C PRO A 59 -9.44 -9.45 -5.53
N ILE A 60 -8.95 -10.30 -4.63
CA ILE A 60 -8.96 -10.11 -3.18
C ILE A 60 -7.53 -9.82 -2.76
N ALA A 61 -7.29 -8.68 -2.13
CA ALA A 61 -5.96 -8.25 -1.74
C ALA A 61 -5.97 -7.58 -0.37
N VAL A 62 -4.83 -7.67 0.33
CA VAL A 62 -4.59 -6.93 1.57
C VAL A 62 -3.28 -6.18 1.40
N LYS A 63 -3.30 -4.87 1.62
CA LYS A 63 -2.08 -4.07 1.78
C LYS A 63 -1.85 -3.80 3.25
N MET A 64 -0.68 -4.16 3.75
CA MET A 64 -0.19 -3.78 5.08
C MET A 64 0.88 -2.72 4.89
N VAL A 65 0.82 -1.64 5.66
CA VAL A 65 1.73 -0.51 5.51
C VAL A 65 2.01 0.12 6.87
N GLY A 66 3.27 0.42 7.13
CA GLY A 66 3.71 1.21 8.27
C GLY A 66 3.81 2.69 7.92
N VAL A 67 3.44 3.56 8.84
CA VAL A 67 3.64 5.01 8.77
C VAL A 67 4.53 5.42 9.94
N PHE A 68 5.71 5.93 9.63
CA PHE A 68 6.76 6.32 10.58
C PHE A 68 7.24 7.74 10.24
N PRO A 69 6.55 8.79 10.74
CA PRO A 69 6.85 10.17 10.36
C PRO A 69 8.31 10.59 10.61
N GLN A 70 8.95 10.05 11.65
CA GLN A 70 10.31 10.42 12.05
C GLN A 70 11.38 9.89 11.09
N ASN A 71 11.03 8.99 10.16
CA ASN A 71 11.98 8.43 9.19
C ASN A 71 12.63 9.49 8.29
N ALA A 72 11.93 10.60 8.05
CA ALA A 72 12.46 11.72 7.28
C ALA A 72 13.65 12.42 7.99
N ALA A 73 13.76 12.30 9.31
CA ALA A 73 14.83 12.88 10.12
C ALA A 73 16.06 11.95 10.29
N LEU A 74 15.97 10.70 9.84
CA LEU A 74 17.07 9.75 9.88
C LEU A 74 18.24 10.17 8.96
N ARG A 75 19.42 9.57 9.18
CA ARG A 75 20.62 9.81 8.38
C ARG A 75 21.20 8.48 7.88
N PRO A 76 20.99 8.09 6.61
CA PRO A 76 20.24 8.82 5.57
C PRO A 76 18.72 8.78 5.83
N PRO A 77 17.96 9.75 5.28
CA PRO A 77 16.50 9.76 5.42
C PRO A 77 15.90 8.50 4.81
N GLN A 78 14.82 8.01 5.43
CA GLN A 78 14.08 6.82 4.98
C GLN A 78 12.65 7.21 4.61
N PRO A 79 11.95 6.41 3.78
CA PRO A 79 10.52 6.61 3.52
C PRO A 79 9.71 6.52 4.81
N ALA A 80 8.82 7.50 5.02
CA ALA A 80 7.88 7.49 6.14
C ALA A 80 6.77 6.45 5.95
N VAL A 81 6.47 6.06 4.72
CA VAL A 81 5.47 5.05 4.39
C VAL A 81 6.19 3.83 3.85
N GLN A 82 6.02 2.67 4.49
CA GLN A 82 6.74 1.42 4.20
C GLN A 82 5.78 0.25 4.02
#